data_AF-A0A3M1JM53-F1
#
_entry.id   AF-A0A3M1JM53-F1
#
_cell.length_a   1.000
_cell.length_b   1.000
_cell.length_c   1.000
_cell.angle_alpha   90.00
_cell.angle_beta   90.00
_cell.angle_gamma   90.00
#
_symmetry.space_group_name_H-M   'P 1'
#
loop_
_entity.id
_entity.type
_entity.pdbx_description
1 polymer ?
#
loop_
_entity_poly.entity_id
_entity_poly.type
_entity_poly.pdbx_seq_one_letter_code
_entity_poly.pdbx_strand_id
1 'polypeptide(L)'
;MTLRNEQKSDFDRMKRRALLKKDKSRAGSIDEPIRELINFINSLDDYYTTSSCSGRILIIAPSGKKKDSQWLLVKHAPVSAGEVRDALSSLPDSGTVWFRVESFIVHVGCRNLDAADHLP
;
A
#
# COMPACT_ATOMS: atom_id res chain seq x y z
N MET A 1 -4.21 -17.05 44.52
CA MET A 1 -3.75 -15.89 43.72
C MET A 1 -3.93 -16.27 42.26
N THR A 2 -5.15 -16.11 41.74
CA THR A 2 -5.52 -16.59 40.40
C THR A 2 -4.95 -15.64 39.37
N LEU A 3 -3.99 -16.13 38.57
CA LEU A 3 -3.47 -15.43 37.40
C LEU A 3 -4.68 -15.15 36.48
N ARG A 4 -5.12 -13.89 36.42
CA ARG A 4 -6.09 -13.48 35.41
C ARG A 4 -5.39 -13.63 34.06
N ASN A 5 -5.84 -14.60 33.28
CA ASN A 5 -5.53 -14.64 31.85
C ASN A 5 -5.98 -13.30 31.26
N GLU A 6 -5.03 -12.43 30.91
CA GLU A 6 -5.31 -11.23 30.14
C GLU A 6 -5.86 -11.68 28.78
N GLN A 7 -7.18 -11.58 28.61
CA GLN A 7 -7.77 -11.68 27.30
C GLN A 7 -7.26 -10.50 26.47
N LYS A 8 -6.40 -10.77 25.49
CA LYS A 8 -5.92 -9.76 24.54
C LYS A 8 -7.10 -9.11 23.85
N SER A 9 -7.10 -7.78 23.78
CA SER A 9 -8.16 -7.03 23.11
C SER A 9 -8.25 -7.43 21.64
N ASP A 10 -9.44 -7.28 21.05
CA ASP A 10 -9.67 -7.57 19.64
C ASP A 10 -8.70 -6.78 18.74
N PHE A 11 -8.38 -5.54 19.12
CA PHE A 11 -7.38 -4.71 18.45
C PHE A 11 -5.99 -5.32 18.46
N ASP A 12 -5.49 -5.78 19.62
CA ASP A 12 -4.14 -6.37 19.72
C ASP A 12 -4.02 -7.64 18.86
N ARG A 13 -5.12 -8.40 18.75
CA ARG A 13 -5.21 -9.55 17.84
C ARG A 13 -5.16 -9.11 16.37
N MET A 14 -5.86 -8.04 16.00
CA MET A 14 -5.86 -7.50 14.63
C MET A 14 -4.50 -6.92 14.25
N LYS A 15 -3.90 -6.10 15.13
CA LYS A 15 -2.55 -5.57 14.99
C LYS A 15 -1.52 -6.67 14.78
N ARG A 16 -1.50 -7.68 15.65
CA ARG A 16 -0.61 -8.84 15.51
C ARG A 16 -0.78 -9.53 14.15
N ARG A 17 -2.02 -9.74 13.70
CA ARG A 17 -2.30 -10.36 12.40
C ARG A 17 -1.82 -9.52 11.24
N ALA A 18 -1.98 -8.20 11.31
CA ALA A 18 -1.51 -7.28 10.26
C ALA A 18 0.02 -7.31 10.14
N LEU A 19 0.73 -7.25 11.27
CA LEU A 19 2.21 -7.24 11.29
C LEU A 19 2.85 -8.56 10.86
N LEU A 20 2.19 -9.70 11.12
CA LEU A 20 2.67 -11.02 10.70
C LEU A 20 2.26 -11.39 9.26
N LYS A 21 1.42 -10.58 8.62
CA LYS A 21 0.90 -10.89 7.30
C LYS A 21 2.01 -10.72 6.26
N LYS A 22 2.22 -11.75 5.43
CA LYS A 22 3.08 -11.66 4.25
C LYS A 22 2.54 -10.59 3.29
N ASP A 23 3.45 -9.76 2.76
CA ASP A 23 3.08 -8.76 1.76
C ASP A 23 2.51 -9.43 0.50
N LYS A 24 1.38 -8.89 0.03
CA LYS A 24 0.65 -9.34 -1.16
C LYS A 24 0.70 -8.31 -2.30
N SER A 25 1.42 -7.20 -2.10
CA SER A 25 1.68 -6.21 -3.14
C SER A 25 2.47 -6.86 -4.29
N ARG A 26 2.39 -6.27 -5.49
CA ARG A 26 3.23 -6.73 -6.62
C ARG A 26 4.72 -6.47 -6.37
N ALA A 27 5.06 -5.50 -5.53
CA ALA A 27 6.43 -5.24 -5.10
C ALA A 27 6.96 -6.33 -4.14
N GLY A 28 6.05 -7.06 -3.47
CA GLY A 28 6.40 -8.13 -2.53
C GLY A 28 7.12 -7.66 -1.26
N SER A 29 7.25 -6.35 -1.08
CA SER A 29 7.87 -5.69 0.05
C SER A 29 7.29 -4.28 0.26
N ILE A 30 7.50 -3.74 1.46
CA ILE A 30 7.17 -2.34 1.75
C ILE A 30 8.08 -1.44 0.92
N ASP A 31 7.47 -0.47 0.26
CA ASP A 31 8.15 0.54 -0.54
C ASP A 31 9.22 1.26 0.30
N GLU A 32 10.46 1.27 -0.19
CA GLU A 32 11.60 1.85 0.52
C GLU A 32 11.34 3.28 1.03
N PRO A 33 10.77 4.20 0.23
CA PRO A 33 10.59 5.59 0.65
C PRO A 33 9.68 5.79 1.87
N ILE A 34 8.83 4.82 2.21
CA ILE A 34 7.90 4.92 3.36
C ILE A 34 8.20 3.90 4.46
N ARG A 35 9.25 3.10 4.31
CA ARG A 35 9.58 2.01 5.25
C ARG A 35 9.73 2.51 6.67
N GLU A 36 10.47 3.60 6.86
CA GLU A 36 10.70 4.19 8.19
C GLU A 36 9.40 4.68 8.82
N LEU A 37 8.54 5.36 8.06
CA LEU A 37 7.22 5.81 8.51
C LEU A 37 6.34 4.62 8.91
N ILE A 38 6.28 3.58 8.08
CA ILE A 38 5.51 2.37 8.38
C ILE A 38 6.02 1.69 9.65
N ASN A 39 7.34 1.58 9.83
CA ASN A 39 7.93 1.01 11.03
C ASN A 39 7.63 1.86 12.27
N PHE A 40 7.71 3.18 12.15
CA PHE A 40 7.38 4.11 13.22
C PHE A 40 5.94 3.95 13.67
N ILE A 41 4.96 4.03 12.76
CA ILE A 41 3.53 3.85 13.10
C ILE A 41 3.30 2.49 13.76
N ASN A 42 3.89 1.43 13.24
CA ASN A 42 3.72 0.07 13.79
C ASN A 42 4.37 -0.14 15.16
N SER A 43 5.35 0.70 15.54
CA SER A 43 5.98 0.66 16.85
C SER A 43 5.09 1.23 17.97
N LEU A 44 4.12 2.07 17.62
CA LEU A 44 3.22 2.72 18.57
C LEU A 44 2.08 1.79 18.97
N ASP A 45 1.80 1.63 20.27
CA ASP A 45 0.87 0.62 20.80
C ASP A 45 -0.55 0.69 20.24
N ASP A 46 -1.04 1.89 19.93
CA ASP A 46 -2.42 2.16 19.52
C ASP A 46 -2.64 2.13 18.00
N TYR A 47 -1.59 1.83 17.23
CA TYR A 47 -1.63 1.88 15.77
C TYR A 47 -1.04 0.63 15.13
N TYR A 48 -1.54 0.31 13.94
CA TYR A 48 -0.87 -0.58 13.01
C TYR A 48 -1.22 -0.22 11.56
N THR A 49 -0.32 -0.47 10.63
CA THR A 49 -0.55 -0.20 9.22
C THR A 49 -1.07 -1.45 8.51
N THR A 50 -1.83 -1.24 7.44
CA THR A 50 -2.19 -2.31 6.49
C THR A 50 -1.68 -1.95 5.10
N SER A 51 -2.41 -2.28 4.03
CA SER A 51 -2.02 -2.00 2.65
C SER A 51 -1.68 -0.52 2.48
N SER A 52 -0.42 -0.21 2.20
CA SER A 52 0.13 1.15 2.09
C SER A 52 1.06 1.23 0.88
N CYS A 53 1.26 2.40 0.29
CA CYS A 53 2.09 2.60 -0.89
C CYS A 53 2.71 4.00 -0.89
N SER A 54 3.97 4.12 -1.33
CA SER A 54 4.70 5.38 -1.45
C SER A 54 4.21 6.30 -2.58
N GLY A 55 3.14 5.92 -3.27
CA GLY A 55 2.73 6.54 -4.52
C GLY A 55 3.45 5.91 -5.71
N ARG A 56 2.88 6.11 -6.90
CA ARG A 56 3.38 5.46 -8.11
C ARG A 56 3.02 6.20 -9.39
N ILE A 57 3.89 6.04 -10.37
CA ILE A 57 3.62 6.39 -11.76
C ILE A 57 3.26 5.11 -12.50
N LEU A 58 2.17 5.14 -13.26
CA LEU A 58 1.73 4.00 -14.05
C LEU A 58 1.23 4.38 -15.44
N ILE A 59 1.47 3.48 -16.38
CA ILE A 59 0.82 3.46 -17.69
C ILE A 59 -0.04 2.21 -17.73
N ILE A 60 -1.34 2.40 -17.94
CA ILE A 60 -2.32 1.33 -17.93
C ILE A 60 -3.22 1.44 -19.15
N ALA A 61 -3.44 0.32 -19.85
CA ALA A 61 -4.50 0.22 -20.82
C ALA A 61 -5.78 -0.18 -20.08
N PRO A 62 -6.75 0.73 -19.92
CA PRO A 62 -7.99 0.41 -19.25
C PRO A 62 -8.77 -0.62 -20.06
N SER A 63 -9.53 -1.44 -19.35
CA SER A 63 -10.56 -2.30 -19.94
C SER A 63 -11.84 -2.14 -19.14
N GLY A 64 -12.95 -2.73 -19.63
CA GLY A 64 -14.25 -2.65 -18.97
C GLY A 64 -14.26 -3.17 -17.52
N LYS A 65 -13.23 -3.92 -17.08
CA LYS A 65 -13.05 -4.38 -15.70
C LYS A 65 -11.64 -4.06 -15.21
N LYS A 66 -11.53 -3.51 -13.99
CA LYS A 66 -10.24 -3.12 -13.38
C LYS A 66 -9.19 -4.26 -13.32
N LYS A 67 -9.63 -5.52 -13.20
CA LYS A 67 -8.74 -6.69 -13.16
C LYS A 67 -8.15 -7.06 -14.51
N ASP A 68 -8.84 -6.68 -15.59
CA ASP A 68 -8.48 -7.05 -16.96
C ASP A 68 -7.71 -5.91 -17.64
N SER A 69 -7.37 -4.86 -16.88
CA SER A 69 -6.58 -3.74 -17.40
C SER A 69 -5.12 -4.16 -17.48
N GLN A 70 -4.46 -3.86 -18.60
CA GLN A 70 -3.07 -4.23 -18.83
C GLN A 70 -2.14 -3.14 -18.27
N TRP A 71 -1.18 -3.56 -17.45
CA TRP A 71 -0.23 -2.66 -16.80
C TRP A 71 1.03 -2.62 -17.66
N LEU A 72 1.24 -1.51 -18.38
CA LEU A 72 2.35 -1.34 -19.31
C LEU A 72 3.61 -0.84 -18.60
N LEU A 73 3.42 -0.01 -17.56
CA LEU A 73 4.50 0.49 -16.70
C LEU A 73 3.95 0.71 -15.31
N VAL A 74 4.68 0.31 -14.27
CA VAL A 74 4.45 0.74 -12.88
C VAL A 74 5.78 0.95 -12.18
N LYS A 75 5.95 2.14 -11.59
CA LYS A 75 7.10 2.46 -10.75
C LYS A 75 6.70 3.22 -9.51
N HIS A 76 7.30 2.86 -8.38
CA HIS A 76 7.18 3.57 -7.11
C HIS A 76 8.32 4.60 -6.96
N ALA A 77 8.72 5.20 -8.09
CA ALA A 77 9.85 6.11 -8.23
C ALA A 77 9.65 6.97 -9.50
N PRO A 78 10.42 8.06 -9.69
CA PRO A 78 10.41 8.81 -10.95
C PRO A 78 10.66 7.89 -12.16
N VAL A 79 9.99 8.22 -13.28
CA VAL A 79 10.15 7.53 -14.57
C VAL A 79 10.89 8.44 -15.54
N SER A 80 11.77 7.88 -16.35
CA SER A 80 12.42 8.60 -17.43
C SER A 80 11.53 8.65 -18.68
N ALA A 81 11.76 9.63 -19.55
CA ALA A 81 11.08 9.70 -20.86
C ALA A 81 11.37 8.47 -21.73
N GLY A 82 12.54 7.83 -21.58
CA GLY A 82 12.88 6.59 -22.29
C GLY A 82 11.97 5.44 -21.89
N GLU A 83 11.81 5.21 -20.60
CA GLU A 83 10.94 4.14 -20.07
C GLU A 83 9.48 4.34 -20.44
N VAL A 84 9.03 5.59 -20.49
CA VAL A 84 7.69 5.92 -20.98
C VAL A 84 7.56 5.54 -22.46
N ARG A 85 8.54 5.87 -23.31
CA ARG A 85 8.52 5.48 -24.73
C ARG A 85 8.54 3.96 -24.90
N ASP A 86 9.37 3.26 -24.12
CA ASP A 86 9.48 1.80 -24.20
C ASP A 86 8.16 1.14 -23.81
N ALA A 87 7.51 1.61 -22.76
CA ALA A 87 6.19 1.12 -22.34
C ALA A 87 5.07 1.37 -23.37
N LEU A 88 5.24 2.36 -24.25
CA LEU A 88 4.30 2.71 -25.32
C LEU A 88 4.65 2.04 -26.67
N SER A 89 5.74 1.28 -26.75
CA SER A 89 6.20 0.66 -28.01
C SER A 89 5.30 -0.49 -28.49
N SER A 90 4.52 -1.09 -27.58
CA SER A 90 3.58 -2.17 -27.88
C SER A 90 2.25 -1.88 -27.18
N LEU A 91 1.42 -1.07 -27.85
CA LEU A 91 0.10 -0.71 -27.36
C LEU A 91 -0.92 -1.80 -27.67
N PRO A 92 -1.89 -2.05 -26.78
CA PRO A 92 -3.00 -2.95 -27.08
C PRO A 92 -3.95 -2.36 -28.13
N ASP A 93 -4.68 -3.24 -28.82
CA ASP A 93 -5.56 -2.91 -29.96
C ASP A 93 -6.64 -1.86 -29.63
N SER A 94 -7.00 -1.68 -28.36
CA SER A 94 -7.94 -0.64 -27.92
C SER A 94 -7.44 0.79 -28.15
N GLY A 95 -6.13 0.98 -28.36
CA GLY A 95 -5.48 2.24 -28.69
C GLY A 95 -5.46 3.28 -27.56
N THR A 96 -6.17 3.05 -26.44
CA THR A 96 -6.24 3.98 -25.32
C THR A 96 -5.40 3.50 -24.16
N VAL A 97 -4.53 4.38 -23.67
CA VAL A 97 -3.75 4.18 -22.44
C VAL A 97 -3.86 5.40 -21.55
N TRP A 98 -3.77 5.19 -20.24
CA TRP A 98 -3.76 6.23 -19.24
C TRP A 98 -2.39 6.32 -18.60
N PHE A 99 -1.79 7.49 -18.67
CA PHE A 99 -0.66 7.86 -17.83
C PHE A 99 -1.21 8.44 -16.52
N ARG A 100 -0.89 7.83 -15.38
CA ARG A 100 -1.40 8.24 -14.07
C ARG A 100 -0.27 8.39 -13.06
N VAL A 101 -0.44 9.38 -12.20
CA VAL A 101 0.34 9.53 -10.98
C VAL A 101 -0.64 9.34 -9.82
N GLU A 102 -0.42 8.30 -9.03
CA GLU A 102 -1.20 8.03 -7.83
C GLU A 102 -0.39 8.47 -6.60
N SER A 103 -1.06 9.16 -5.68
CA SER A 103 -0.43 9.70 -4.48
C SER A 103 0.04 8.60 -3.53
N PHE A 104 0.91 9.00 -2.62
CA PHE A 104 1.16 8.28 -1.38
C PHE A 104 -0.14 8.01 -0.62
N ILE A 105 -0.27 6.81 -0.04
CA ILE A 105 -1.41 6.41 0.79
C ILE A 105 -0.99 5.42 1.86
N VAL A 106 -1.49 5.62 3.08
CA VAL A 106 -1.31 4.71 4.22
C VAL A 106 -2.66 4.42 4.83
N HIS A 107 -2.95 3.14 5.07
CA HIS A 107 -4.11 2.74 5.86
C HIS A 107 -3.65 2.37 7.27
N VAL A 108 -4.09 3.12 8.27
CA VAL A 108 -3.78 2.89 9.68
C VAL A 108 -5.02 2.39 10.40
N GLY A 109 -4.90 1.26 11.10
CA GLY A 109 -5.86 0.83 12.10
C GLY A 109 -5.50 1.44 13.44
N CYS A 110 -6.46 2.17 14.03
CA CYS A 110 -6.30 2.84 15.32
C CYS A 110 -7.09 2.10 16.41
N ARG A 111 -6.61 2.12 17.65
CA ARG A 111 -7.25 1.41 18.77
C ARG A 111 -8.69 1.86 19.03
N ASN A 112 -8.93 3.15 18.91
CA ASN A 112 -10.21 3.80 19.15
C ASN A 112 -10.27 5.13 18.37
N LEU A 113 -11.38 5.84 18.46
CA LEU A 113 -11.59 7.11 17.77
C LEU A 113 -10.65 8.21 18.26
N ASP A 114 -10.36 8.25 19.56
CA ASP A 114 -9.43 9.23 20.13
C ASP A 114 -8.02 9.09 19.54
N ALA A 115 -7.50 7.86 19.44
CA ALA A 115 -6.26 7.58 18.74
C ALA A 115 -6.34 7.97 17.25
N ALA A 116 -7.48 7.78 16.58
CA ALA A 116 -7.64 8.18 15.18
C ALA A 116 -7.55 9.70 14.99
N ASP A 117 -8.13 10.48 15.90
CA ASP A 117 -8.08 11.94 15.88
C ASP A 117 -6.68 12.49 16.23
N HIS A 118 -5.87 11.71 16.95
CA HIS A 118 -4.51 12.07 17.38
C HIS A 118 -3.41 11.25 16.70
N LEU A 119 -3.68 10.74 15.48
CA LEU A 119 -2.66 10.06 14.69
C LEU A 119 -1.47 11.02 14.45
N PRO A 120 -0.23 10.64 14.82
CA PRO A 120 0.93 11.52 14.78
C PRO A 120 1.44 11.82 13.37
#